data_AF-A0A7Y3TZ37-F1
#
_entry.id   AF-A0A7Y3TZ37-F1
#
_cell.length_a   1.000
_cell.length_b   1.000
_cell.length_c   1.000
_cell.angle_alpha   90.00
_cell.angle_beta   90.00
_cell.angle_gamma   90.00
#
_symmetry.space_group_name_H-M   'P 1'
#
loop_
_entity.id
_entity.type
_entity.pdbx_description
1 polymer ?
#
loop_
_entity_poly.entity_id
_entity_poly.type
_entity_poly.pdbx_seq_one_letter_code
_entity_poly.pdbx_strand_id
1 'polypeptide(L)' 'MNKSKRVTVRLTEREHADLERIAQRERQATGFTVSVSDIMRAAVADYLKAKGEQDA' A
#
# COMPACT_ATOMS: atom_id res chain seq x y z
N MET A 1 -7.88 12.61 -19.61
CA MET A 1 -7.66 11.54 -18.61
C MET A 1 -6.27 11.74 -18.02
N ASN A 2 -6.17 12.27 -16.79
CA ASN A 2 -4.88 12.55 -16.16
C ASN A 2 -4.25 11.21 -15.75
N LYS A 3 -3.17 10.79 -16.40
CA LYS A 3 -2.50 9.53 -16.05
C LYS A 3 -1.93 9.70 -14.63
N SER A 4 -2.32 8.82 -13.70
CA SER A 4 -1.75 8.81 -12.36
C SER A 4 -0.23 8.82 -12.45
N LYS A 5 0.43 9.79 -11.79
CA LYS A 5 1.90 9.86 -11.75
C LYS A 5 2.42 8.55 -11.17
N ARG A 6 3.31 7.87 -11.90
CA ARG A 6 3.99 6.67 -11.39
C ARG A 6 5.10 7.12 -10.44
N VAL A 7 5.17 6.49 -9.29
CA VAL A 7 6.23 6.70 -8.30
C VAL A 7 6.92 5.36 -8.09
N THR A 8 8.25 5.36 -8.16
CA THR A 8 9.06 4.17 -7.88
C THR A 8 9.61 4.27 -6.46
N VAL A 9 9.34 3.27 -5.64
CA VAL A 9 9.87 3.15 -4.28
C VAL A 9 10.84 1.97 -4.25
N ARG A 10 12.02 2.18 -3.67
CA ARG A 10 12.99 1.10 -3.46
C ARG A 10 12.69 0.43 -2.14
N LEU A 11 12.47 -0.88 -2.19
CA LEU A 11 12.25 -1.73 -1.03
C LEU A 11 13.42 -2.72 -0.95
N THR A 12 13.81 -3.07 0.26
CA THR A 12 14.64 -4.24 0.51
C THR A 12 13.85 -5.51 0.18
N GLU A 13 14.56 -6.62 -0.05
CA GLU A 13 13.91 -7.92 -0.29
C GLU A 13 13.00 -8.34 0.86
N ARG A 14 13.42 -8.06 2.10
CA ARG A 14 12.63 -8.34 3.30
C ARG A 14 11.34 -7.53 3.32
N GLU A 15 11.41 -6.23 3.09
CA GLU A 15 10.22 -5.36 3.07
C GLU A 15 9.24 -5.77 1.97
N HIS A 16 9.77 -6.09 0.77
CA HIS A 16 8.94 -6.58 -0.32
C HIS A 16 8.24 -7.89 0.05
N ALA A 17 8.96 -8.85 0.64
CA ALA A 17 8.40 -10.12 1.08
C ALA A 17 7.33 -9.95 2.17
N ASP A 18 7.55 -9.03 3.12
CA ASP A 18 6.58 -8.73 4.17
C ASP A 18 5.29 -8.12 3.58
N LEU A 19 5.41 -7.18 2.65
CA LEU A 19 4.26 -6.58 1.94
C LEU A 19 3.52 -7.59 1.05
N GLU A 20 4.25 -8.50 0.40
CA GLU A 20 3.66 -9.55 -0.42
C GLU A 20 2.86 -10.55 0.42
N ARG A 21 3.35 -10.89 1.63
CA ARG A 21 2.58 -11.72 2.58
C ARG A 21 1.28 -11.03 3.00
N ILE A 22 1.30 -9.71 3.23
CA ILE A 22 0.09 -8.94 3.56
C ILE A 22 -0.88 -8.97 2.37
N ALA A 23 -0.40 -8.64 1.17
CA ALA A 23 -1.22 -8.69 -0.03
C ALA A 23 -1.87 -10.07 -0.24
N GLN A 24 -1.15 -11.16 0.02
CA GLN A 24 -1.69 -12.51 -0.08
C GLN A 24 -2.79 -12.80 0.95
N ARG A 25 -2.65 -12.32 2.19
CA ARG A 25 -3.70 -12.44 3.22
C ARG A 25 -4.96 -11.67 2.83
N GLU A 26 -4.80 -10.45 2.30
CA GLU A 26 -5.93 -9.64 1.83
C GLU A 26 -6.65 -10.30 0.64
N ARG A 27 -5.91 -10.92 -0.28
CA ARG A 27 -6.52 -11.72 -1.36
C ARG A 27 -7.39 -12.85 -0.82
N GLN A 28 -6.90 -13.56 0.20
CA GLN A 28 -7.63 -14.67 0.82
C GLN A 28 -8.87 -14.19 1.59
N ALA A 29 -8.78 -13.04 2.26
CA ALA A 29 -9.87 -12.48 3.04
C ALA A 29 -10.98 -11.88 2.18
N THR A 30 -10.61 -11.16 1.11
CA THR A 30 -11.56 -10.37 0.31
C THR A 30 -11.99 -11.04 -0.99
N GLY A 31 -11.22 -12.01 -1.49
CA GLY A 31 -11.45 -12.64 -2.79
C GLY A 31 -11.03 -11.78 -3.99
N PHE A 32 -10.54 -10.56 -3.78
CA PHE A 32 -10.07 -9.68 -4.85
C PHE A 32 -8.56 -9.81 -5.07
N THR A 33 -8.10 -9.44 -6.27
CA THR A 33 -6.66 -9.30 -6.53
C THR A 33 -6.11 -8.08 -5.79
N VAL A 34 -5.16 -8.32 -4.89
CA VAL A 34 -4.47 -7.27 -4.14
C VAL A 34 -2.97 -7.36 -4.41
N SER A 35 -2.37 -6.26 -4.89
CA SER A 35 -0.95 -6.14 -5.17
C SER A 35 -0.20 -5.43 -4.04
N VAL A 36 1.14 -5.54 -4.03
CA VAL A 36 2.00 -4.76 -3.12
C VAL A 36 1.77 -3.24 -3.29
N SER A 37 1.47 -2.78 -4.51
CA SER A 37 1.18 -1.36 -4.75
C SER A 37 -0.14 -0.91 -4.12
N ASP A 38 -1.13 -1.80 -4.01
CA ASP A 38 -2.40 -1.50 -3.34
C ASP A 38 -2.20 -1.39 -1.83
N ILE A 39 -1.44 -2.32 -1.25
CA ILE A 39 -1.05 -2.26 0.17
C ILE A 39 -0.29 -0.97 0.49
N MET A 40 0.70 -0.60 -0.35
CA MET A 40 1.45 0.64 -0.18
C MET A 40 0.55 1.87 -0.27
N ARG A 41 -0.40 1.88 -1.23
CA ARG A 41 -1.36 2.98 -1.37
C ARG A 41 -2.23 3.13 -0.13
N ALA A 42 -2.76 2.02 0.40
CA ALA A 42 -3.58 2.02 1.60
C ALA A 42 -2.79 2.54 2.81
N ALA A 43 -1.57 2.02 3.03
CA ALA A 43 -0.70 2.43 4.12
C ALA A 43 -0.35 3.93 4.06
N VAL A 44 -0.09 4.48 2.87
CA VAL A 44 0.18 5.91 2.69
C VAL A 44 -1.08 6.74 2.97
N ALA A 45 -2.26 6.29 2.52
CA ALA A 45 -3.51 6.98 2.79
C ALA A 45 -3.81 7.03 4.31
N ASP A 46 -3.61 5.92 5.01
CA ASP A 46 -3.78 5.83 6.46
C ASP A 46 -2.79 6.72 7.21
N TYR A 47 -1.52 6.73 6.80
CA TYR A 47 -0.51 7.62 7.37
C TYR A 47 -0.88 9.10 7.19
N LEU A 48 -1.32 9.50 5.99
CA LEU A 48 -1.73 10.87 5.71
C LEU A 48 -2.97 11.27 6.52
N LYS A 49 -3.93 10.36 6.70
CA LYS A 49 -5.10 10.60 7.54
C LYS A 49 -4.70 10.80 9.00
N ALA A 50 -3.90 9.89 9.55
CA ALA A 50 -3.41 9.99 10.93
C ALA A 50 -2.57 11.25 11.17
N LYS A 51 -1.83 11.72 10.15
CA LYS A 51 -1.10 12.99 10.22
C LYS A 51 -2.00 14.21 10.10
N GLY A 52 -2.96 14.21 9.18
CA GLY A 52 -3.93 15.30 9.04
C GLY A 52 -4.78 15.51 10.29
N GLU A 53 -5.07 14.45 11.05
CA GLU A 53 -5.75 14.52 12.35
C GLU A 53 -4.84 15.04 13.50
N GLN A 54 -3.51 15.02 13.34
CA GLN A 54 -2.56 15.56 14.33
C GLN A 54 -2.28 17.05 14.13
N ASP A 55 -2.43 17.55 12.90
CA ASP A 55 -2.14 18.94 12.52
C ASP A 55 -3.41 19.83 12.49
N ALA A 56 -4.60 19.28 12.75
CA ALA A 56 -5.90 19.96 12.77
C ALA A 56 -6.45 20.11 14.20
#